data_AF-K9SXD8-F1
#
_entry.id   AF-K9SXD8-F1
#
_cell.length_a   1.000
_cell.length_b   1.000
_cell.length_c   1.000
_cell.angle_alpha   90.00
_cell.angle_beta   90.00
_cell.angle_gamma   90.00
#
_symmetry.space_group_name_H-M   'P 1'
#
loop_
_entity.id
_entity.type
_entity.pdbx_description
1 polymer ?
#
loop_
_entity_poly.entity_id
_entity_poly.type
_entity_poly.pdbx_seq_one_letter_code
_entity_poly.pdbx_strand_id
1 'polypeptide(L)'
;MFAIELSLKGNPIPVTVERKEKDDAFALVNFIIEALESGNPRVLQLTCDKQLEKKVALLTEQISGVQVSEKNSSASVTGVGFGRY
;
A
#
# COMPACT_ATOMS: atom_id res chain seq x y z
N MET A 1 1.79 -9.47 10.27
CA MET A 1 1.59 -8.01 10.20
C MET A 1 1.66 -7.65 8.73
N PHE A 2 0.66 -6.97 8.17
CA PHE A 2 0.60 -6.65 6.74
C PHE A 2 1.02 -5.21 6.53
N ALA A 3 1.98 -4.96 5.66
CA ALA A 3 2.37 -3.64 5.22
C ALA A 3 1.81 -3.44 3.81
N ILE A 4 0.98 -2.42 3.61
CA ILE A 4 0.51 -1.98 2.31
C ILE A 4 1.36 -0.78 1.91
N GLU A 5 2.07 -0.88 0.79
CA GLU A 5 2.89 0.17 0.23
C GLU A 5 2.21 0.75 -1.00
N LEU A 6 2.02 2.06 -1.00
CA LEU A 6 1.40 2.81 -2.09
C LEU A 6 2.46 3.67 -2.76
N SER A 7 2.70 3.38 -4.03
CA SER A 7 3.62 4.14 -4.86
C SER A 7 2.87 5.26 -5.55
N LEU A 8 3.30 6.49 -5.35
CA LEU A 8 2.68 7.69 -5.93
C LEU A 8 3.55 8.21 -7.08
N LYS A 9 2.91 8.51 -8.21
CA LYS A 9 3.52 9.13 -9.38
C LYS A 9 3.91 10.57 -9.04
N GLY A 10 5.20 10.81 -8.84
CA GLY A 10 5.76 12.13 -8.51
C GLY A 10 6.19 12.30 -7.05
N ASN A 11 5.94 11.31 -6.17
CA ASN A 11 6.48 11.30 -4.83
C ASN A 11 7.58 10.24 -4.72
N PRO A 12 8.84 10.61 -4.40
CA PRO A 12 9.92 9.64 -4.23
C PRO A 12 9.73 8.72 -3.02
N ILE A 13 8.81 9.03 -2.11
CA ILE A 13 8.55 8.25 -0.89
C ILE A 13 7.19 7.53 -1.01
N PRO A 14 7.17 6.19 -1.03
CA PRO A 14 5.94 5.43 -0.99
C PRO A 14 5.25 5.55 0.38
N VAL A 15 3.92 5.54 0.39
CA VAL A 15 3.13 5.57 1.62
C VAL A 15 2.93 4.15 2.12
N THR A 16 3.46 3.84 3.29
CA THR A 16 3.30 2.54 3.93
C THR A 16 2.23 2.59 5.03
N VAL A 17 1.26 1.69 4.95
CA VAL A 17 0.19 1.49 5.94
C VAL A 17 0.36 0.09 6.52
N GLU A 18 0.52 -0.04 7.84
CA GLU A 18 0.64 -1.35 8.49
C GLU A 18 -0.69 -1.74 9.17
N ARG A 19 -1.23 -2.91 8.82
CA ARG A 19 -2.44 -3.52 9.41
C ARG A 19 -2.09 -4.81 10.15
N LYS A 20 -2.80 -5.07 11.26
CA LYS A 20 -2.64 -6.31 12.04
C LYS A 20 -3.38 -7.47 11.37
N GLU A 21 -4.56 -7.22 10.85
CA GLU A 21 -5.42 -8.21 10.20
C GLU A 21 -5.22 -8.27 8.70
N LYS A 22 -5.28 -9.49 8.15
CA LYS A 22 -5.19 -9.75 6.72
C LYS A 22 -6.44 -9.23 6.00
N ASP A 23 -7.61 -9.49 6.56
CA ASP A 23 -8.90 -9.11 5.98
C ASP A 23 -8.98 -7.59 5.80
N ASP A 24 -8.61 -6.84 6.84
CA ASP A 24 -8.56 -5.37 6.83
C ASP A 24 -7.57 -4.82 5.78
N ALA A 25 -6.42 -5.48 5.60
CA ALA A 25 -5.44 -5.11 4.57
C ALA A 25 -5.98 -5.35 3.14
N PHE A 26 -6.64 -6.49 2.91
CA PHE A 26 -7.21 -6.83 1.61
C PHE A 26 -8.44 -5.96 1.28
N ALA A 27 -9.28 -5.66 2.27
CA ALA A 27 -10.41 -4.74 2.13
C ALA A 27 -9.95 -3.34 1.73
N LEU A 28 -8.89 -2.82 2.35
CA LEU A 28 -8.29 -1.55 1.98
C LEU A 28 -7.79 -1.54 0.53
N VAL A 29 -7.11 -2.61 0.11
CA VAL A 29 -6.57 -2.74 -1.24
C VAL A 29 -7.69 -2.82 -2.28
N ASN A 30 -8.73 -3.62 -2.05
CA ASN A 30 -9.90 -3.64 -2.92
C ASN A 30 -10.55 -2.26 -3.02
N PHE A 31 -10.72 -1.56 -1.90
CA PHE A 31 -11.26 -0.21 -1.91
C PHE A 31 -10.40 0.77 -2.74
N ILE A 32 -9.08 0.64 -2.69
CA ILE A 32 -8.14 1.41 -3.52
C ILE A 32 -8.29 1.03 -4.99
N ILE A 33 -8.37 -0.26 -5.32
CA ILE A 33 -8.54 -0.75 -6.69
C ILE A 33 -9.87 -0.26 -7.27
N GLU A 34 -10.98 -0.42 -6.56
CA GLU A 34 -12.29 0.09 -6.98
C GLU A 34 -12.27 1.61 -7.19
N ALA A 35 -11.50 2.34 -6.38
CA ALA A 35 -11.30 3.77 -6.56
C ALA A 35 -10.51 4.14 -7.82
N LEU A 36 -9.54 3.31 -8.20
CA LEU A 36 -8.76 3.47 -9.41
C LEU A 36 -9.58 3.08 -10.65
N GLU A 37 -10.32 1.97 -10.57
CA GLU A 37 -11.18 1.47 -11.64
C GLU A 37 -12.40 2.35 -11.90
N SER A 38 -12.88 3.08 -10.87
CA SER A 38 -13.96 4.06 -11.02
C SER A 38 -13.63 5.16 -12.04
N GLY A 39 -12.36 5.35 -12.40
CA GLY A 39 -11.94 6.29 -13.45
C GLY A 39 -12.13 7.77 -13.10
N ASN A 40 -12.57 8.06 -11.87
CA ASN A 40 -12.79 9.40 -11.36
C ASN A 40 -11.64 9.77 -10.39
N PRO A 41 -10.92 10.88 -10.65
CA PRO A 41 -9.90 11.36 -9.71
C PRO A 41 -10.59 11.76 -8.41
N ARG A 42 -10.40 10.96 -7.36
CA ARG A 42 -10.97 11.18 -6.04
C ARG A 42 -9.87 11.15 -4.99
N VAL A 43 -10.08 11.90 -3.91
CA VAL A 43 -9.17 11.89 -2.76
C VAL A 43 -9.50 10.67 -1.92
N LEU A 44 -8.52 9.79 -1.79
CA LEU A 44 -8.57 8.58 -0.99
C LEU A 44 -7.89 8.86 0.35
N GLN A 45 -8.67 8.86 1.42
CA GLN A 45 -8.15 8.96 2.78
C GLN A 45 -7.88 7.57 3.32
N LEU A 46 -6.63 7.34 3.68
CA LEU A 46 -6.14 6.12 4.30
C LEU A 46 -5.75 6.45 5.74
N THR A 47 -6.30 5.70 6.67
CA THR A 47 -5.90 5.72 8.08
C THR A 47 -4.89 4.61 8.33
N CYS A 48 -3.87 4.89 9.14
CA CYS A 48 -2.90 3.90 9.58
C CYS A 48 -3.20 3.48 11.01
N ASP A 49 -3.46 2.19 11.22
CA ASP A 49 -3.89 1.65 12.53
C ASP A 49 -2.80 1.81 13.62
N LYS A 50 -1.53 1.86 13.18
CA LYS A 50 -0.36 1.98 14.06
C LYS A 50 -0.05 3.42 14.48
N GLN A 51 -0.58 4.42 13.77
CA GLN A 51 -0.48 5.84 14.12
C GLN A 51 -1.81 6.53 13.81
N LEU A 52 -2.72 6.44 14.77
CA LEU A 52 -4.08 6.99 14.71
C LEU A 52 -4.14 8.50 14.39
N GLU A 53 -3.05 9.23 14.63
CA GLU A 53 -2.93 10.67 14.34
C GLU A 53 -2.45 11.00 12.91
N LYS A 54 -2.04 10.02 12.10
CA LYS A 54 -1.64 10.25 10.70
C LYS A 54 -2.71 9.77 9.73
N LYS A 55 -3.53 10.72 9.27
CA LYS A 55 -4.39 10.55 8.09
C LYS A 55 -3.56 10.86 6.85
N VAL A 56 -3.50 9.93 5.90
CA VAL A 56 -2.85 10.17 4.62
C VAL A 56 -3.93 10.32 3.56
N ALA A 57 -3.94 11.46 2.88
CA ALA A 57 -4.87 11.73 1.79
C ALA A 57 -4.11 11.70 0.47
N LEU A 58 -4.52 10.83 -0.44
CA LEU A 58 -3.87 10.62 -1.73
C LEU A 58 -4.89 10.80 -2.85
N LEU A 59 -4.48 11.39 -3.97
CA LEU A 59 -5.30 11.40 -5.18
C LEU A 59 -5.18 10.05 -5.88
N THR A 60 -6.30 9.41 -6.22
CA THR A 60 -6.29 8.15 -6.98
C THR A 60 -5.49 8.26 -8.27
N GLU A 61 -5.57 9.39 -8.96
CA GLU A 61 -4.83 9.66 -10.19
C GLU A 61 -3.29 9.67 -10.01
N GLN A 62 -2.82 9.94 -8.80
CA GLN A 62 -1.40 9.88 -8.47
C GLN A 62 -0.97 8.49 -8.01
N ILE A 63 -1.87 7.54 -7.74
CA ILE A 63 -1.46 6.21 -7.31
C ILE A 63 -0.98 5.45 -8.55
N SER A 64 0.31 5.12 -8.56
CA SER A 64 0.94 4.36 -9.65
C SER A 64 0.91 2.85 -9.39
N GLY A 65 0.78 2.44 -8.13
CA GLY A 65 0.71 1.04 -7.76
C GLY A 65 0.45 0.84 -6.26
N VAL A 66 -0.13 -0.30 -5.93
CA VAL A 66 -0.34 -0.77 -4.56
C VAL A 66 0.33 -2.13 -4.40
N GLN A 67 1.08 -2.30 -3.32
CA GLN A 67 1.76 -3.53 -2.97
C GLN A 67 1.34 -3.93 -1.55
N VAL A 68 1.08 -5.23 -1.34
CA VAL A 68 0.91 -5.78 0.01
C VAL A 68 2.07 -6.70 0.30
N SER A 69 2.74 -6.45 1.42
CA SER A 69 3.83 -7.26 1.93
C SER A 69 3.42 -7.81 3.29
N GLU A 70 3.39 -9.13 3.39
CA GLU A 70 3.16 -9.81 4.66
C GLU A 70 4.51 -9.85 5.40
N LYS A 71 4.68 -9.06 6.48
CA LYS A 71 5.80 -9.26 7.43
C LYS A 71 5.52 -10.55 8.18
N ASN A 72 5.83 -11.67 7.55
CA ASN A 72 6.06 -12.92 8.24
C ASN A 72 7.44 -12.80 8.88
N SER A 73 7.50 -12.73 10.21
CA SER A 73 8.79 -12.82 10.91
C SER A 73 9.27 -14.26 10.79
N SER A 74 9.88 -14.61 9.66
CA SER A 74 10.70 -15.80 9.53
C SER A 74 11.66 -15.69 8.35
N ALA A 75 12.92 -15.81 8.73
CA ALA A 75 14.08 -16.18 7.92
C ALA A 75 14.64 -15.14 6.95
N SER A 76 15.71 -14.50 7.43
CA SER A 76 16.95 -14.39 6.69
C SER A 76 17.22 -15.61 5.79
N VAL A 77 17.32 -15.41 4.48
CA VAL A 77 18.24 -16.14 3.61
C VAL A 77 18.61 -15.27 2.40
N THR A 78 19.86 -14.84 2.42
CA THR A 78 20.83 -14.70 1.32
C THR A 78 20.32 -14.38 -0.09
N GLY A 79 20.82 -13.27 -0.64
CA GLY A 79 20.48 -12.79 -1.97
C GLY A 79 20.71 -13.77 -3.11
N VAL A 80 19.74 -13.81 -4.02
CA VAL A 80 19.82 -14.18 -5.44
C VAL A 80 18.53 -13.61 -6.05
N GLY A 81 18.45 -12.82 -7.12
CA GLY A 81 19.39 -12.15 -8.00
C GLY A 81 18.52 -11.25 -8.88
N PHE A 82 19.04 -10.07 -9.24
CA PHE A 82 18.44 -9.23 -10.27
C PHE A 82 18.47 -9.96 -11.62
N GLY A 83 17.36 -9.84 -12.35
CA GLY A 83 17.28 -10.04 -13.80
C GLY A 83 16.82 -11.44 -14.21
N ARG A 84 15.76 -11.47 -15.03
CA ARG A 84 15.88 -11.88 -16.44
C ARG A 84 14.83 -11.13 -17.27
N TYR A 85 15.35 -10.36 -18.22
CA TYR A 85 14.68 -9.99 -19.46
C TYR A 85 14.26 -11.24 -20.23
#